data_AF-A0A4Y2R891-F1
#
_entry.id   AF-A0A4Y2R891-F1
#
_cell.length_a   1.000
_cell.length_b   1.000
_cell.length_c   1.000
_cell.angle_alpha   90.00
_cell.angle_beta   90.00
_cell.angle_gamma   90.00
#
_symmetry.space_group_name_H-M   'P 1'
#
loop_
_entity.id
_entity.type
_entity.pdbx_description
1 polymer ?
#
loop_
_entity_poly.entity_id
_entity_poly.type
_entity_poly.pdbx_seq_one_letter_code
_entity_poly.pdbx_strand_id
1 'polypeptide(L)'
;MTEESLQELAADVERLMSLAYAECPLDVRESLAAQYFVDVIRDEDTQHSTRLMDSKDLKSSLAYSMKYEAARTVSKASRHIRSIETEDHMSREREMINLNSSVTGWKNY
;
A
#
# COMPACT_ATOMS: atom_id res chain seq x y z
N MET A 1 -4.36 3.21 -5.44
CA MET A 1 -5.69 3.15 -4.83
C MET A 1 -5.73 4.21 -3.73
N THR A 2 -6.64 5.17 -3.82
CA THR A 2 -6.92 6.18 -2.78
C THR A 2 -8.16 5.74 -1.97
N GLU A 3 -8.39 6.31 -0.79
CA GLU A 3 -9.57 5.97 0.03
C GLU A 3 -10.89 6.18 -0.71
N GLU A 4 -10.99 7.23 -1.53
CA GLU A 4 -12.16 7.53 -2.36
C GLU A 4 -12.42 6.42 -3.40
N SER A 5 -11.36 5.91 -4.04
CA SER A 5 -11.48 4.81 -5.02
C SER A 5 -11.92 3.48 -4.37
N LEU A 6 -11.62 3.27 -3.09
CA LEU A 6 -12.04 2.08 -2.34
C LEU A 6 -13.55 2.11 -2.04
N GLN A 7 -14.10 3.27 -1.69
CA GLN A 7 -15.53 3.44 -1.47
C GLN A 7 -16.33 3.29 -2.78
N GLU A 8 -15.82 3.87 -3.87
CA GLU A 8 -16.42 3.73 -5.20
C GLU A 8 -16.42 2.25 -5.64
N LEU A 9 -15.29 1.56 -5.50
CA LEU A 9 -15.19 0.12 -5.78
C LEU A 9 -16.18 -0.70 -4.94
N ALA A 10 -16.33 -0.40 -3.65
CA ALA A 10 -17.27 -1.12 -2.78
C ALA A 10 -18.73 -0.93 -3.25
N ALA A 11 -19.11 0.30 -3.60
CA ALA A 11 -20.44 0.62 -4.11
C ALA A 11 -20.71 -0.09 -5.45
N ASP A 12 -19.73 -0.14 -6.34
CA ASP A 12 -19.85 -0.85 -7.61
C ASP A 12 -19.96 -2.35 -7.44
N VAL A 13 -19.18 -2.95 -6.53
CA VAL A 13 -19.27 -4.38 -6.21
C VAL A 13 -20.63 -4.71 -5.59
N GLU A 14 -21.11 -3.92 -4.63
CA GLU A 14 -22.45 -4.12 -4.04
C GLU A 14 -23.57 -4.04 -5.08
N ARG A 15 -23.49 -3.05 -5.98
CA ARG A 15 -24.43 -2.86 -7.09
C ARG A 15 -24.38 -4.04 -8.05
N LEU A 16 -23.19 -4.48 -8.44
CA LEU A 16 -22.99 -5.62 -9.32
C LEU A 16 -23.56 -6.91 -8.72
N MET A 17 -23.28 -7.14 -7.43
CA MET A 17 -23.77 -8.32 -6.72
C MET A 17 -25.29 -8.32 -6.60
N SER A 18 -25.90 -7.15 -6.36
CA SER A 18 -27.35 -7.00 -6.33
C SER A 18 -28.04 -7.19 -7.68
N LEU A 19 -27.35 -6.89 -8.78
CA LEU A 19 -27.88 -7.09 -10.13
C LEU A 19 -27.69 -8.54 -10.61
N ALA A 20 -26.51 -9.12 -10.39
CA ALA A 20 -26.17 -10.46 -10.85
C ALA A 20 -26.80 -11.57 -9.99
N TYR A 21 -26.97 -11.33 -8.69
CA TYR A 21 -27.44 -12.31 -7.71
C TYR A 21 -28.67 -11.83 -6.94
N ALA A 22 -29.60 -11.13 -7.62
CA ALA A 22 -30.81 -10.57 -7.02
C ALA A 22 -31.70 -11.62 -6.31
N GLU A 23 -31.74 -12.85 -6.85
CA GLU A 23 -32.53 -13.96 -6.32
C GLU A 23 -31.80 -14.77 -5.22
N CYS A 24 -30.54 -14.45 -4.96
CA CYS A 24 -29.72 -15.13 -3.96
C CYS A 24 -29.93 -14.51 -2.57
N PRO A 25 -29.89 -15.31 -1.49
CA PRO A 25 -29.90 -14.81 -0.12
C PRO A 25 -28.84 -13.71 0.10
N LEU A 26 -29.21 -12.71 0.90
CA LEU A 26 -28.38 -11.53 1.14
C LEU A 26 -27.01 -11.89 1.74
N ASP A 27 -26.97 -12.85 2.66
CA ASP A 27 -25.75 -13.32 3.32
C ASP A 27 -24.76 -13.95 2.34
N VAL A 28 -25.26 -14.70 1.34
CA VAL A 28 -24.43 -15.29 0.28
C VAL A 28 -23.89 -14.19 -0.63
N ARG A 29 -24.74 -13.22 -0.98
CA ARG A 29 -24.37 -12.09 -1.85
C ARG A 29 -23.36 -11.16 -1.20
N GLU A 30 -23.51 -10.85 0.09
CA GLU A 30 -22.54 -10.06 0.87
C GLU A 30 -21.21 -10.79 1.03
N SER A 31 -21.24 -12.10 1.26
CA SER A 31 -20.02 -12.92 1.34
C SER A 31 -19.27 -12.92 0.01
N LEU A 32 -19.99 -13.05 -1.11
CA LEU A 32 -19.41 -13.04 -2.45
C LEU A 32 -18.87 -11.64 -2.81
N ALA A 33 -19.60 -10.59 -2.44
CA ALA A 33 -19.16 -9.20 -2.58
C ALA A 33 -17.85 -8.95 -1.84
N ALA A 34 -17.78 -9.39 -0.58
CA ALA A 34 -16.59 -9.24 0.25
C ALA A 34 -15.38 -9.97 -0.36
N GLN A 35 -15.58 -11.20 -0.83
CA GLN A 35 -14.53 -12.00 -1.48
C GLN A 35 -14.00 -11.29 -2.74
N TYR A 36 -14.90 -10.87 -3.63
CA TYR A 36 -14.55 -10.22 -4.88
C TYR A 36 -13.85 -8.87 -4.64
N PHE A 37 -14.33 -8.09 -3.67
CA PHE A 37 -13.71 -6.83 -3.29
C PHE A 37 -12.27 -7.02 -2.80
N VAL A 38 -12.01 -8.02 -1.95
CA VAL A 38 -10.65 -8.36 -1.50
C VAL A 38 -9.77 -8.79 -2.66
N ASP A 39 -10.29 -9.62 -3.56
CA ASP A 39 -9.52 -10.12 -4.71
C ASP A 39 -9.20 -9.03 -5.73
N VAL A 40 -10.07 -8.04 -5.94
CA VAL A 40 -9.80 -6.87 -6.79
C VAL A 40 -8.78 -5.92 -6.17
N ILE A 41 -8.75 -5.81 -4.83
CA ILE A 41 -7.78 -4.96 -4.12
C ILE A 41 -6.40 -5.60 -4.03
N ARG A 42 -6.35 -6.94 -4.00
CA ARG A 42 -5.10 -7.70 -3.98
C ARG A 42 -4.34 -7.47 -5.28
N ASP A 43 -3.25 -6.73 -5.16
CA ASP A 43 -2.33 -6.42 -6.24
C ASP A 43 -1.56 -7.68 -6.69
N GLU A 44 -1.16 -7.76 -7.95
CA GLU A 44 -0.36 -8.87 -8.52
C GLU A 44 0.96 -9.08 -7.75
N ASP A 45 1.56 -8.00 -7.21
CA ASP A 45 2.79 -8.02 -6.41
C ASP A 45 2.62 -8.62 -5.00
N THR A 46 1.39 -8.90 -4.57
CA THR A 46 1.07 -9.52 -3.28
C THR A 46 0.64 -10.99 -3.43
N GLN A 47 1.22 -11.70 -4.40
CA GLN A 47 0.96 -13.12 -4.61
C GLN A 47 1.36 -14.03 -3.43
N HIS A 48 2.04 -13.51 -2.39
CA HIS A 48 2.57 -14.32 -1.29
C HIS A 48 2.13 -13.97 0.14
N SER A 49 1.21 -13.03 0.37
CA SER A 49 0.70 -12.84 1.74
C SER A 49 -0.56 -13.67 1.98
N THR A 50 -0.32 -14.92 2.37
CA THR A 50 -1.12 -15.78 3.26
C THR A 50 -2.47 -15.20 3.67
N ARG A 51 -3.53 -15.79 3.10
CA ARG A 51 -4.87 -16.00 3.68
C ARG A 51 -5.43 -14.78 4.44
N LEU A 52 -5.90 -13.78 3.70
CA LEU A 52 -6.79 -12.77 4.28
C LEU A 52 -8.10 -13.48 4.67
N MET A 53 -8.33 -13.52 5.97
CA MET A 53 -9.34 -14.32 6.66
C MET A 53 -10.76 -13.89 6.28
N ASP A 54 -11.67 -14.87 6.23
CA ASP A 54 -13.08 -14.81 5.83
C ASP A 54 -13.88 -13.64 6.45
N SER A 55 -13.86 -12.46 5.82
CA SER A 55 -14.84 -11.43 6.14
C SER A 55 -16.15 -11.79 5.45
N LYS A 56 -17.15 -12.19 6.24
CA LYS A 56 -18.50 -12.52 5.75
C LYS A 56 -19.28 -11.33 5.20
N ASP A 57 -18.81 -10.12 5.49
CA ASP A 57 -19.51 -8.87 5.25
C ASP A 57 -18.60 -7.87 4.52
N LEU A 58 -19.13 -7.28 3.45
CA LEU A 58 -18.44 -6.32 2.59
C LEU A 58 -18.01 -5.08 3.36
N LYS A 59 -18.83 -4.61 4.30
CA LYS A 59 -18.54 -3.42 5.10
C LYS A 59 -17.31 -3.63 5.99
N SER A 60 -17.19 -4.81 6.58
CA SER A 60 -16.03 -5.21 7.37
C SER A 60 -14.76 -5.28 6.50
N SER A 61 -14.87 -5.80 5.27
CA SER A 61 -13.77 -5.82 4.30
C SER A 61 -13.31 -4.41 3.92
N LEU A 62 -14.25 -3.50 3.61
CA LEU A 62 -13.95 -2.10 3.32
C LEU A 62 -13.26 -1.41 4.50
N ALA A 63 -13.80 -1.57 5.71
CA ALA A 63 -13.22 -0.96 6.90
C ALA A 63 -11.80 -1.47 7.19
N TYR A 64 -11.51 -2.74 6.93
CA TYR A 64 -10.16 -3.28 7.02
C TYR A 64 -9.23 -2.69 5.97
N SER A 65 -9.64 -2.68 4.70
CA SER A 65 -8.84 -2.17 3.58
C SER A 65 -8.49 -0.69 3.74
N MET A 66 -9.43 0.13 4.22
CA MET A 66 -9.16 1.54 4.55
C MET A 66 -8.07 1.68 5.61
N LYS A 67 -8.14 0.88 6.70
CA LYS A 67 -7.12 0.90 7.76
C LYS A 67 -5.75 0.44 7.23
N TYR A 68 -5.74 -0.56 6.36
CA TYR A 68 -4.51 -1.05 5.74
C TYR A 68 -3.87 0.01 4.83
N GLU A 69 -4.64 0.68 3.96
CA GLU A 69 -4.13 1.78 3.12
C GLU A 69 -3.63 2.97 3.95
N ALA A 70 -4.35 3.35 5.01
CA ALA A 70 -3.90 4.39 5.94
C ALA A 70 -2.56 4.01 6.62
N ALA A 71 -2.41 2.76 7.08
CA ALA A 71 -1.15 2.29 7.66
C ALA A 71 -0.02 2.18 6.62
N ARG A 72 -0.35 1.79 5.38
CA ARG A 72 0.60 1.64 4.27
C ARG A 72 1.12 3.00 3.79
N THR A 73 0.28 4.00 3.67
CA THR A 73 0.66 5.37 3.32
C THR A 73 1.57 5.99 4.38
N VAL A 74 1.22 5.85 5.67
CA VAL A 74 2.09 6.25 6.79
C VAL A 74 3.43 5.51 6.78
N SER A 75 3.41 4.19 6.51
CA SER A 75 4.64 3.37 6.43
C SER A 75 5.53 3.76 5.26
N LYS A 76 4.93 4.07 4.10
CA LYS A 76 5.66 4.61 2.94
C LYS A 76 6.26 5.96 3.30
N ALA A 77 5.49 6.89 3.87
CA ALA A 77 6.00 8.21 4.28
C ALA A 77 7.15 8.10 5.31
N SER A 78 7.00 7.25 6.34
CA SER A 78 8.05 6.99 7.33
C SER A 78 9.35 6.46 6.70
N ARG A 79 9.24 5.57 5.71
CA ARG A 79 10.40 5.00 5.01
C ARG A 79 11.09 6.03 4.13
N HIS A 80 10.32 6.90 3.47
CA HIS A 80 10.87 8.03 2.69
C HIS A 80 11.58 9.04 3.60
N ILE A 81 11.06 9.28 4.81
CA ILE A 81 11.69 10.16 5.81
C ILE A 81 13.01 9.56 6.31
N ARG A 82 13.07 8.25 6.57
CA ARG A 82 14.33 7.58 6.97
C ARG A 82 15.37 7.53 5.85
N SER A 83 14.97 7.45 4.59
CA SER A 83 15.92 7.50 3.47
C SER A 83 16.55 8.89 3.28
N ILE A 84 15.83 9.97 3.63
CA ILE A 84 16.38 11.33 3.62
C ILE A 84 17.52 11.47 4.65
N GLU A 85 17.38 10.88 5.84
CA GLU A 85 18.44 10.89 6.86
C GLU A 85 19.70 10.11 6.42
N THR A 86 19.56 9.04 5.63
CA THR A 86 20.71 8.27 5.14
C THR A 86 21.38 8.90 3.91
N GLU A 87 20.66 9.66 3.10
CA GLU A 87 21.20 10.34 1.91
C GLU A 87 22.06 11.56 2.29
N ASP A 88 21.72 12.24 3.38
CA ASP A 88 22.50 13.36 3.93
C ASP A 88 23.84 12.88 4.53
N HIS A 89 23.85 11.67 5.10
CA HIS A 89 25.07 11.05 5.66
C HIS A 89 26.08 10.64 4.57
N MET A 90 25.59 10.13 3.42
CA MET A 90 26.44 9.78 2.27
C MET A 90 26.93 11.00 1.48
N SER A 91 26.21 12.12 1.53
CA SER A 91 26.58 13.37 0.85
C SER A 91 27.73 14.09 1.57
N ARG A 92 27.70 14.14 2.91
CA ARG A 92 28.81 14.66 3.72
C ARG A 92 30.11 13.84 3.58
N GLU A 93 30.03 12.52 3.58
CA GLU A 93 31.22 11.67 3.42
C GLU A 93 31.90 11.87 2.05
N ARG A 94 31.10 12.05 0.97
CA ARG A 94 31.65 12.35 -0.37
C ARG A 94 32.33 13.73 -0.44
N GLU A 95 31.80 14.75 0.24
CA GLU A 95 32.46 16.07 0.32
C GLU A 95 33.79 16.00 1.09
N MET A 96 33.86 15.23 2.19
CA MET A 96 35.12 15.07 2.94
C MET A 96 36.20 14.33 2.15
N ILE A 97 35.84 13.32 1.36
CA ILE A 97 36.81 12.58 0.51
C ILE A 97 37.37 13.49 -0.60
N ASN A 98 36.52 14.32 -1.22
CA ASN A 98 36.94 15.25 -2.29
C ASN A 98 37.82 16.40 -1.76
N LEU A 99 37.60 16.84 -0.52
CA LEU A 99 38.46 17.84 0.12
C LEU A 99 39.85 17.25 0.41
N ASN A 100 39.92 15.99 0.87
CA ASN A 100 41.17 15.30 1.18
C ASN A 100 42.03 15.00 -0.07
N SER A 101 41.41 14.70 -1.21
CA SER A 101 42.14 14.53 -2.49
C SER A 101 42.71 15.85 -3.01
N SER A 102 42.06 16.98 -2.73
CA SER A 102 42.54 18.31 -3.14
C SER A 102 43.73 18.79 -2.29
N VAL A 103 43.75 18.44 -0.99
CA VAL A 103 44.85 18.80 -0.07
C VAL A 103 46.11 17.96 -0.31
N THR A 104 45.99 16.72 -0.79
CA THR A 104 47.13 15.82 -1.04
C THR A 104 47.88 16.11 -2.34
N GLY A 105 47.31 16.91 -3.25
CA GLY A 105 47.94 17.32 -4.51
C GLY A 105 49.04 18.39 -4.40
N TRP A 106 49.17 19.07 -3.25
CA TRP A 106 50.09 20.19 -3.09
C TRP A 106 51.41 19.82 -2.39
N LYS A 107 51.57 18.55 -2.00
CA LYS A 107 52.74 18.05 -1.26
C LYS A 107 53.80 17.38 -2.15
N ASN A 108 53.64 17.45 -3.48
CA ASN A 108 54.52 16.84 -4.48
C ASN A 108 55.09 17.85 -5.48
N TYR A 109 55.47 19.05 -5.01
CA TYR A 109 56.33 20.00 -5.73
C TYR A 109 57.35 20.61 -4.78
#